data_AF-A0A673SMN4-F1
#
_entry.id   AF-A0A673SMN4-F1
#
_cell.length_a   1.000
_cell.length_b   1.000
_cell.length_c   1.000
_cell.angle_alpha   90.00
_cell.angle_beta   90.00
_cell.angle_gamma   90.00
#
_symmetry.space_group_name_H-M   'P 1'
#
loop_
_entity.id
_entity.type
_entity.pdbx_description
1 polymer ?
#
loop_
_entity_poly.entity_id
_entity_poly.type
_entity_poly.pdbx_seq_one_letter_code
_entity_poly.pdbx_strand_id
1 'polypeptide(L)'
;MLGLGRLTFVLLAAAATCALAQQAPPWTEDCRKSTYPPSGPTYRGPVPWYTINLDLPPYKRWQELMAHKAPALKVLLNSMKNMINAFVPSGKLMQLVDEKLPGLLGSFPGPYEEEMKGIAAVTDIPLGKVPFVVEDLIKHFKTFPLRYTAILSTQLSRGFFKYIF
;
A
#
# COMPACT_ATOMS: atom_id res chain seq x y z
N MET A 1 21.90 -25.98 46.57
CA MET A 1 20.64 -25.63 45.87
C MET A 1 20.71 -24.20 45.29
N LEU A 2 21.59 -23.94 44.33
CA LEU A 2 21.89 -22.58 43.82
C LEU A 2 21.89 -22.47 42.28
N GLY A 3 21.28 -23.44 41.58
CA GLY A 3 21.30 -23.53 40.10
C GLY A 3 20.01 -23.07 39.42
N LEU A 4 18.84 -23.46 39.96
CA LEU A 4 17.55 -23.29 39.27
C LEU A 4 16.99 -21.86 39.37
N GLY A 5 17.21 -21.18 40.51
CA GLY A 5 16.80 -19.78 40.71
C GLY A 5 17.63 -18.78 39.90
N ARG A 6 18.91 -19.08 39.67
CA ARG A 6 19.79 -18.23 38.87
C ARG A 6 19.45 -18.29 37.38
N LEU A 7 19.12 -19.48 36.88
CA LEU A 7 18.77 -19.69 35.47
C LEU A 7 17.43 -19.03 35.12
N THR A 8 16.45 -19.11 36.03
CA THR A 8 15.15 -18.44 35.88
C THR A 8 15.27 -16.92 35.92
N PHE A 9 16.10 -16.36 36.80
CA PHE A 9 16.39 -14.91 36.81
C PHE A 9 17.07 -14.43 35.52
N VAL A 10 18.01 -15.20 34.97
CA VAL A 10 18.67 -14.87 33.69
C VAL A 10 17.69 -14.92 32.52
N LEU A 11 16.82 -15.94 32.47
CA LEU A 11 15.78 -16.04 31.44
C LEU A 11 14.73 -14.92 31.52
N LEU A 12 14.33 -14.53 32.73
CA LEU A 12 13.42 -13.38 32.96
C LEU A 12 14.07 -12.05 32.56
N ALA A 13 15.34 -11.84 32.87
CA ALA A 13 16.07 -10.64 32.49
C ALA A 13 16.26 -10.54 30.96
N ALA A 14 16.55 -11.66 30.29
CA ALA A 14 16.63 -11.72 28.83
C ALA A 14 15.28 -11.49 28.14
N ALA A 15 14.18 -11.99 28.71
CA ALA A 15 12.84 -11.69 28.20
C ALA A 15 12.48 -10.20 28.35
N ALA A 16 12.91 -9.55 29.45
CA ALA A 16 12.68 -8.13 29.70
C ALA A 16 13.49 -7.22 28.76
N THR A 17 14.74 -7.58 28.42
CA THR A 17 15.54 -6.82 27.45
C THR A 17 15.05 -7.01 26.01
N CYS A 18 14.56 -8.20 25.66
CA CYS A 18 13.89 -8.44 24.37
C CYS A 18 12.55 -7.70 24.25
N ALA A 19 11.82 -7.49 25.36
CA ALA A 19 10.57 -6.71 25.36
C ALA A 19 10.80 -5.19 25.20
N LEU A 20 11.95 -4.68 25.66
CA LEU A 20 12.36 -3.28 25.49
C LEU A 20 13.03 -2.98 24.14
N ALA A 21 13.40 -4.01 23.37
CA ALA A 21 13.83 -3.89 21.98
C ALA A 21 12.65 -3.59 21.04
N GLN A 22 11.77 -2.65 21.41
CA GLN A 22 11.08 -1.86 20.42
C GLN A 22 12.16 -1.00 19.76
N GLN A 23 12.61 -1.41 18.59
CA GLN A 23 13.55 -0.64 17.78
C GLN A 23 12.92 0.73 17.49
N ALA A 24 13.12 1.70 18.38
CA ALA A 24 12.77 3.08 18.12
C ALA A 24 13.60 3.51 16.90
N PRO A 25 12.99 4.18 15.91
CA PRO A 25 13.74 4.61 14.74
C PRO A 25 14.95 5.46 15.18
N PRO A 26 16.09 5.37 14.46
CA PRO A 26 17.33 6.04 14.85
C PRO A 26 17.19 7.57 14.95
N TRP A 27 16.16 8.12 14.31
CA TRP A 27 15.73 9.51 14.44
C TRP A 27 14.37 9.54 15.12
N THR A 28 14.32 10.14 16.30
CA THR A 28 13.08 10.48 16.99
C THR A 28 12.98 11.99 17.10
N GLU A 29 11.76 12.50 17.09
CA GLU A 29 11.47 13.92 17.27
C GLU A 29 10.42 14.08 18.38
N ASP A 30 10.46 15.22 19.07
CA ASP A 30 9.39 15.59 19.98
C ASP A 30 8.06 15.73 19.22
N CYS A 31 6.95 15.41 19.89
CA CYS A 31 5.61 15.51 19.33
C CYS A 31 5.37 16.90 18.71
N ARG A 32 5.18 16.93 17.39
CA ARG A 32 4.88 18.16 16.64
C ARG A 32 3.54 18.74 17.11
N LYS A 33 3.49 20.08 17.20
CA LYS A 33 2.28 20.84 17.56
C LYS A 33 1.90 21.78 16.42
N SER A 34 0.62 22.16 16.37
CA SER A 34 0.09 23.14 15.40
C SER A 34 0.35 22.80 13.93
N THR A 35 0.40 21.51 13.59
CA THR A 35 0.58 21.02 12.21
C THR A 35 -0.72 20.91 11.42
N TYR A 36 -1.84 21.35 12.01
CA TYR A 36 -3.16 21.36 11.38
C TYR A 36 -3.73 22.79 11.40
N PRO A 37 -4.23 23.33 10.27
CA PRO A 37 -4.35 22.69 8.94
C PRO A 37 -2.98 22.39 8.30
N PRO A 38 -2.88 21.30 7.51
CA PRO A 38 -1.59 20.83 6.99
C PRO A 38 -0.97 21.88 6.07
N SER A 39 0.25 22.28 6.40
CA SER A 39 1.01 23.31 5.68
C SER A 39 2.52 23.10 5.85
N GLY A 40 3.32 23.81 5.07
CA GLY A 40 4.78 23.73 5.13
C GLY A 40 5.38 22.56 4.34
N PRO A 41 6.65 22.20 4.58
CA PRO A 41 7.43 21.30 3.72
C PRO A 41 6.97 19.84 3.76
N THR A 42 6.18 19.46 4.78
CA THR A 42 5.63 18.11 4.93
C THR A 42 4.29 17.92 4.21
N TYR A 43 3.68 19.00 3.71
CA TYR A 43 2.43 18.94 2.96
C TYR A 43 2.69 18.96 1.46
N ARG A 44 2.42 17.83 0.79
CA ARG A 44 2.57 17.71 -0.67
C ARG A 44 1.37 18.26 -1.47
N GLY A 45 0.26 18.55 -0.81
CA GLY A 45 -0.96 19.03 -1.45
C GLY A 45 -2.20 18.20 -1.11
N PRO A 46 -3.39 18.67 -1.51
CA PRO A 46 -4.65 17.98 -1.25
C PRO A 46 -4.81 16.76 -2.16
N VAL A 47 -5.52 15.74 -1.66
CA VAL A 47 -5.88 14.57 -2.46
C VAL A 47 -7.21 14.86 -3.18
N PRO A 48 -7.28 14.71 -4.51
CA PRO A 48 -8.51 14.93 -5.26
C PRO A 48 -9.54 13.83 -4.96
N TRP A 49 -10.81 14.24 -4.93
CA TRP A 49 -11.96 13.34 -4.77
C TRP A 49 -12.49 12.89 -6.12
N TYR A 50 -12.89 11.62 -6.20
CA TYR A 50 -13.53 11.03 -7.38
C TYR A 50 -14.75 10.23 -6.93
N THR A 51 -15.81 10.27 -7.73
CA THR A 51 -17.03 9.50 -7.47
C THR A 51 -17.04 8.27 -8.36
N ILE A 52 -17.04 7.08 -7.76
CA ILE A 52 -17.13 5.83 -8.49
C ILE A 52 -18.59 5.37 -8.45
N ASN A 53 -19.25 5.42 -9.61
CA ASN A 53 -20.64 4.97 -9.73
C ASN A 53 -20.70 3.43 -9.83
N LEU A 54 -21.26 2.78 -8.80
CA LEU A 54 -21.39 1.31 -8.74
C LEU A 54 -22.54 0.77 -9.61
N ASP A 55 -23.48 1.62 -10.01
CA ASP A 55 -24.59 1.27 -10.90
C ASP A 55 -24.10 1.05 -12.34
N LEU A 56 -22.95 1.62 -12.69
CA LEU A 56 -22.30 1.36 -13.96
C LEU A 56 -21.74 -0.06 -14.01
N PRO A 57 -21.67 -0.66 -15.22
CA PRO A 57 -21.02 -1.96 -15.39
C PRO A 57 -19.57 -1.88 -14.90
N PRO A 58 -19.05 -2.92 -14.22
CA PRO A 58 -17.72 -2.93 -13.62
C PRO A 58 -16.60 -2.39 -14.53
N TYR A 59 -16.65 -2.75 -15.81
CA TYR A 59 -15.71 -2.30 -16.85
C TYR A 59 -15.59 -0.78 -17.00
N LYS A 60 -16.66 -0.01 -16.73
CA LYS A 60 -16.70 1.45 -16.95
C LYS A 60 -16.48 2.28 -15.68
N ARG A 61 -16.47 1.65 -14.51
CA ARG A 61 -16.45 2.36 -13.21
C ARG A 61 -15.21 3.23 -13.02
N TRP A 62 -14.07 2.76 -13.52
CA TRP A 62 -12.76 3.40 -13.32
C TRP A 62 -12.34 4.27 -14.50
N GLN A 63 -13.18 4.44 -15.53
CA GLN A 63 -12.79 5.05 -16.80
C GLN A 63 -12.36 6.51 -16.63
N GLU A 64 -13.14 7.29 -15.89
CA GLU A 64 -12.85 8.70 -15.61
C GLU A 64 -11.56 8.86 -14.79
N LEU A 65 -11.43 8.11 -13.69
CA LEU A 65 -10.24 8.16 -12.84
C LEU A 65 -8.97 7.79 -13.62
N MET A 66 -9.06 6.74 -14.44
CA MET A 66 -7.91 6.25 -15.21
C MET A 66 -7.54 7.21 -16.34
N ALA A 67 -8.48 7.95 -16.93
CA ALA A 67 -8.15 9.00 -17.90
C ALA A 67 -7.20 10.06 -17.29
N HIS A 68 -7.42 10.44 -16.03
CA HIS A 68 -6.57 11.41 -15.35
C HIS A 68 -5.27 10.81 -14.78
N LYS A 69 -5.30 9.55 -14.32
CA LYS A 69 -4.16 8.90 -13.62
C LYS A 69 -3.30 8.01 -14.50
N ALA A 70 -3.73 7.69 -15.73
CA ALA A 70 -2.98 6.86 -16.68
C ALA A 70 -1.52 7.31 -16.89
N PRO A 71 -1.19 8.61 -17.04
CA PRO A 71 0.19 9.03 -17.22
C PRO A 71 1.08 8.68 -16.01
N ALA A 72 0.58 8.89 -14.79
CA ALA A 72 1.31 8.56 -13.57
C ALA A 72 1.51 7.05 -13.41
N LEU A 73 0.50 6.25 -13.79
CA LEU A 73 0.58 4.79 -13.78
C LEU A 73 1.62 4.26 -14.77
N LYS A 74 1.70 4.85 -15.97
CA LYS A 74 2.73 4.53 -16.97
C LYS A 74 4.14 4.84 -16.47
N VAL A 75 4.34 5.95 -15.75
CA VAL A 75 5.62 6.27 -15.11
C VAL A 75 6.00 5.22 -14.08
N LEU A 76 5.06 4.82 -13.22
CA LEU A 76 5.30 3.79 -12.20
C LEU A 76 5.71 2.45 -12.84
N LEU A 77 5.00 2.01 -13.87
CA LEU A 77 5.31 0.79 -14.62
C LEU A 77 6.69 0.85 -15.28
N ASN A 78 7.07 2.02 -15.82
CA ASN A 78 8.38 2.21 -16.41
C ASN A 78 9.50 2.11 -15.34
N SER A 79 9.29 2.70 -14.16
CA SER A 79 10.21 2.57 -13.03
C SER A 79 10.35 1.12 -12.56
N MET A 80 9.25 0.37 -12.43
CA MET A 80 9.28 -1.05 -12.11
C MET A 80 10.04 -1.86 -13.17
N LYS A 81 9.82 -1.55 -14.46
CA LYS A 81 10.54 -2.20 -15.56
C LYS A 81 12.04 -1.95 -15.51
N ASN A 82 12.46 -0.72 -15.23
CA ASN A 82 13.88 -0.38 -15.09
C ASN A 82 14.52 -1.11 -13.91
N MET A 83 13.83 -1.18 -12.77
CA MET A 83 14.29 -1.94 -11.61
C MET A 83 14.41 -3.44 -11.94
N ILE A 84 13.39 -4.03 -12.54
CA ILE A 84 13.41 -5.44 -12.93
C ILE A 84 14.51 -5.74 -13.94
N ASN A 85 14.71 -4.87 -14.93
CA ASN A 85 15.80 -5.01 -15.90
C ASN A 85 17.18 -4.92 -15.25
N ALA A 86 17.34 -4.17 -14.15
CA ALA A 86 18.60 -4.12 -13.41
C ALA A 86 18.92 -5.46 -12.72
N PHE A 87 17.91 -6.21 -12.26
CA PHE A 87 18.10 -7.53 -11.64
C PHE A 87 18.10 -8.67 -12.66
N VAL A 88 17.27 -8.57 -13.70
CA VAL A 88 17.10 -9.58 -14.75
C VAL A 88 17.12 -8.89 -16.12
N PRO A 89 18.31 -8.64 -16.70
CA PRO A 89 18.46 -7.90 -17.96
C PRO A 89 17.86 -8.61 -19.17
N SER A 90 17.53 -9.89 -19.04
CA SER A 90 17.07 -10.73 -20.15
C SER A 90 15.70 -10.35 -20.70
N GLY A 91 14.93 -9.48 -20.01
CA GLY A 91 13.58 -9.07 -20.42
C GLY A 91 12.53 -10.19 -20.38
N LYS A 92 12.97 -11.45 -20.19
CA LYS A 92 12.12 -12.65 -20.14
C LYS A 92 11.08 -12.59 -19.01
N LEU A 93 11.41 -11.93 -17.89
CA LEU A 93 10.47 -11.78 -16.79
C LEU A 93 9.25 -10.94 -17.18
N MET A 94 9.43 -9.87 -17.96
CA MET A 94 8.32 -9.05 -18.43
C MET A 94 7.45 -9.76 -19.46
N GLN A 95 8.05 -10.56 -20.34
CA GLN A 95 7.31 -11.41 -21.28
C GLN A 95 6.48 -12.47 -20.53
N LEU A 96 7.06 -13.08 -19.50
CA LEU A 96 6.36 -14.05 -18.65
C LEU A 96 5.18 -13.41 -17.90
N VAL A 97 5.36 -12.20 -17.38
CA VAL A 97 4.28 -11.43 -16.73
C VAL A 97 3.15 -11.12 -17.70
N ASP A 98 3.47 -10.78 -18.94
CA ASP A 98 2.46 -10.43 -19.95
C ASP A 98 1.69 -11.66 -20.46
N GLU A 99 2.37 -12.80 -20.65
CA GLU A 99 1.77 -13.98 -21.29
C GLU A 99 1.23 -15.03 -20.30
N LYS A 100 1.94 -15.28 -19.19
CA LYS A 100 1.63 -16.41 -18.29
C LYS A 100 0.89 -15.98 -17.04
N LEU A 101 1.10 -14.75 -16.56
CA LEU A 101 0.46 -14.28 -15.32
C LEU A 101 -1.07 -14.24 -15.41
N PRO A 102 -1.72 -13.78 -16.51
CA PRO A 102 -3.17 -13.82 -16.62
C PRO A 102 -3.74 -15.24 -16.51
N GLY A 103 -3.03 -16.24 -17.05
CA GLY A 103 -3.45 -17.64 -16.98
C GLY A 103 -3.15 -18.31 -15.64
N LEU A 104 -2.09 -17.89 -14.95
CA LEU A 104 -1.69 -18.45 -13.65
C LEU A 104 -2.55 -17.94 -12.49
N LEU A 105 -3.05 -16.71 -12.59
CA LEU A 105 -3.90 -16.08 -11.57
C LEU A 105 -5.35 -16.57 -11.60
N GLY A 106 -5.74 -17.33 -12.63
CA GLY A 106 -7.12 -17.75 -12.84
C GLY A 106 -8.07 -16.58 -13.13
N SER A 107 -9.36 -16.86 -13.27
CA SER A 107 -10.39 -15.82 -13.33
C SER A 107 -10.59 -15.23 -11.94
N PHE A 108 -10.30 -13.94 -11.76
CA PHE A 108 -10.68 -13.23 -10.54
C PHE A 108 -12.20 -13.29 -10.38
N PRO A 109 -12.74 -13.43 -9.14
CA PRO A 109 -14.19 -13.38 -8.96
C PRO A 109 -14.72 -12.03 -9.48
N GLY A 110 -15.81 -12.06 -10.23
CA GLY A 110 -16.51 -10.84 -10.62
C GLY A 110 -16.92 -10.05 -9.36
N PRO A 111 -16.78 -8.71 -9.32
CA PRO A 111 -16.61 -7.77 -10.44
C PRO A 111 -15.15 -7.42 -10.81
N TYR A 112 -14.15 -7.91 -10.07
CA TYR A 112 -12.77 -7.41 -10.16
C TYR A 112 -12.10 -7.68 -11.50
N GLU A 113 -12.40 -8.82 -12.13
CA GLU A 113 -11.86 -9.17 -13.45
C GLU A 113 -12.25 -8.12 -14.49
N GLU A 114 -13.53 -7.73 -14.51
CA GLU A 114 -14.06 -6.76 -15.46
C GLU A 114 -13.58 -5.33 -15.16
N GLU A 115 -13.40 -4.97 -13.89
CA GLU A 115 -12.78 -3.70 -13.50
C GLU A 115 -11.33 -3.61 -13.98
N MET A 116 -10.54 -4.68 -13.84
CA MET A 116 -9.16 -4.73 -14.31
C MET A 116 -9.07 -4.66 -15.84
N LYS A 117 -9.97 -5.35 -16.56
CA LYS A 117 -10.10 -5.23 -18.03
C LYS A 117 -10.43 -3.80 -18.47
N GLY A 118 -11.33 -3.13 -17.74
CA GLY A 118 -11.68 -1.73 -17.97
C GLY A 118 -10.48 -0.80 -17.81
N ILE A 119 -9.73 -0.96 -16.72
CA ILE A 119 -8.51 -0.18 -16.47
C ILE A 119 -7.46 -0.43 -17.55
N ALA A 120 -7.20 -1.69 -17.92
CA ALA A 120 -6.23 -2.04 -18.95
C ALA A 120 -6.54 -1.37 -20.30
N ALA A 121 -7.81 -1.39 -20.72
CA ALA A 121 -8.25 -0.81 -21.98
C ALA A 121 -8.11 0.72 -22.02
N VAL A 122 -8.39 1.41 -20.92
CA VAL A 122 -8.29 2.89 -20.85
C VAL A 122 -6.85 3.36 -20.79
N THR A 123 -6.02 2.61 -20.07
CA THR A 123 -4.63 2.97 -19.81
C THR A 123 -3.69 2.52 -20.93
N ASP A 124 -4.16 1.68 -21.86
CA ASP A 124 -3.35 1.02 -22.88
C ASP A 124 -2.18 0.21 -22.27
N ILE A 125 -2.49 -0.47 -21.16
CA ILE A 125 -1.55 -1.32 -20.43
C ILE A 125 -1.94 -2.78 -20.69
N PRO A 126 -1.00 -3.67 -21.05
CA PRO A 126 -1.28 -5.09 -21.21
C PRO A 126 -1.95 -5.67 -19.98
N LEU A 127 -3.00 -6.47 -20.17
CA LEU A 127 -3.83 -7.00 -19.09
C LEU A 127 -3.00 -7.69 -18.01
N GLY A 128 -1.89 -8.37 -18.33
CA GLY A 128 -1.02 -9.04 -17.36
C GLY A 128 -0.29 -8.10 -16.39
N LYS A 129 -0.05 -6.84 -16.77
CA LYS A 129 0.63 -5.86 -15.89
C LYS A 129 -0.30 -5.25 -14.87
N VAL A 130 -1.61 -5.21 -15.12
CA VAL A 130 -2.60 -4.68 -14.18
C VAL A 130 -2.69 -5.52 -12.90
N PRO A 131 -2.93 -6.85 -12.95
CA PRO A 131 -2.91 -7.69 -11.77
C PRO A 131 -1.50 -7.84 -11.22
N PHE A 132 -0.44 -7.78 -12.04
CA PHE A 132 0.93 -7.74 -11.52
C PHE A 132 1.14 -6.51 -10.60
N VAL A 133 0.76 -5.32 -11.05
CA VAL A 133 0.86 -4.10 -10.24
C VAL A 133 -0.09 -4.16 -9.05
N VAL A 134 -1.33 -4.63 -9.23
CA VAL A 134 -2.31 -4.69 -8.15
C VAL A 134 -1.93 -5.73 -7.10
N GLU A 135 -1.52 -6.93 -7.50
CA GLU A 135 -1.05 -7.96 -6.57
C GLU A 135 0.28 -7.58 -5.93
N ASP A 136 1.24 -7.04 -6.68
CA ASP A 136 2.51 -6.60 -6.12
C ASP A 136 2.27 -5.45 -5.15
N LEU A 137 1.43 -4.46 -5.46
CA LEU A 137 1.03 -3.44 -4.48
C LEU A 137 0.37 -4.10 -3.25
N ILE A 138 -0.65 -4.95 -3.42
CA ILE A 138 -1.38 -5.55 -2.29
C ILE A 138 -0.47 -6.43 -1.42
N LYS A 139 0.39 -7.25 -2.02
CA LYS A 139 1.30 -8.15 -1.29
C LYS A 139 2.48 -7.38 -0.71
N HIS A 140 3.05 -6.42 -1.43
CA HIS A 140 4.15 -5.59 -0.94
C HIS A 140 3.68 -4.68 0.21
N PHE A 141 2.46 -4.14 0.18
CA PHE A 141 1.85 -3.44 1.33
C PHE A 141 1.62 -4.35 2.54
N LYS A 142 1.39 -5.66 2.34
CA LYS A 142 1.23 -6.64 3.43
C LYS A 142 2.56 -7.18 3.97
N THR A 143 3.55 -7.40 3.12
CA THR A 143 4.85 -8.00 3.48
C THR A 143 5.89 -6.96 3.89
N PHE A 144 5.83 -5.73 3.37
CA PHE A 144 6.59 -4.57 3.86
C PHE A 144 5.65 -3.64 4.63
N PRO A 145 5.30 -3.95 5.89
CA PRO A 145 4.57 -3.00 6.72
C PRO A 145 5.55 -1.91 7.13
N LEU A 146 5.66 -0.85 6.33
CA LEU A 146 5.90 0.46 6.91
C LEU A 146 4.63 0.77 7.70
N ARG A 147 4.65 0.48 9.01
CA ARG A 147 3.55 0.69 9.96
C ARG A 147 2.80 1.99 9.66
N TYR A 148 1.58 1.87 9.14
CA TYR A 148 0.60 2.94 9.28
C TYR A 148 0.08 2.89 10.72
N THR A 149 0.35 3.93 11.51
CA THR A 149 -0.20 4.03 12.86
C THR A 149 -1.70 4.33 12.74
N ALA A 150 -2.55 3.31 12.87
CA ALA A 150 -3.98 3.49 13.04
C ALA A 150 -4.28 3.83 14.50
N ILE A 151 -4.76 5.05 14.77
CA ILE A 151 -5.14 5.51 16.10
C ILE A 151 -6.66 5.71 16.12
N LEU A 152 -7.37 4.93 16.93
CA LEU A 152 -8.78 5.16 17.22
C LEU A 152 -8.88 5.83 18.59
N SER A 153 -9.37 7.08 18.64
CA SER A 153 -9.61 7.80 19.90
C SER A 153 -11.09 8.12 20.06
N THR A 154 -11.66 7.73 21.21
CA THR A 154 -13.05 8.02 21.58
C THR A 154 -13.33 9.50 21.84
N GLN A 155 -12.29 10.34 21.97
CA GLN A 155 -12.42 11.78 22.24
C GLN A 155 -12.70 12.63 20.98
N LEU A 156 -12.30 12.18 19.78
CA LEU A 156 -12.49 12.98 18.56
C LEU A 156 -13.96 13.04 18.11
N SER A 157 -14.78 12.06 18.50
CA SER A 157 -16.19 11.98 18.10
C SER A 157 -17.08 13.03 18.78
N ARG A 158 -16.78 13.44 20.03
CA ARG A 158 -17.60 14.44 20.74
C ARG A 158 -17.34 15.89 20.30
N GLY A 159 -16.14 16.19 19.79
CA GLY A 159 -15.79 17.52 19.31
C GLY A 159 -16.31 17.80 17.89
N PHE A 160 -16.36 16.78 17.02
CA PHE A 160 -16.76 16.94 15.63
C PHE A 160 -18.28 17.12 15.45
N PHE A 161 -19.09 16.49 16.31
CA PHE A 161 -20.55 16.64 16.28
C PHE A 161 -21.05 18.05 16.68
N LYS A 162 -20.21 18.89 17.29
CA LYS A 162 -20.59 20.26 17.66
C LYS A 162 -20.47 21.26 16.50
N TYR A 163 -19.87 20.86 15.38
CA TYR A 163 -19.68 21.69 14.18
C TYR A 163 -20.43 21.17 12.94
N ILE A 164 -21.22 20.10 13.11
CA ILE A 164 -22.10 19.55 12.08
C ILE A 164 -23.47 19.34 12.72
N PHE A 165 -24.07 20.43 13.23
CA PHE A 165 -25.52 20.62 13.43
C PHE A 165 -25.78 22.11 13.65
#